data_AF-A0A269PAY1-F1
#
_entry.id   AF-A0A269PAY1-F1
#
_cell.length_a   1.000
_cell.length_b   1.000
_cell.length_c   1.000
_cell.angle_alpha   90.00
_cell.angle_beta   90.00
_cell.angle_gamma   90.00
#
_symmetry.space_group_name_H-M   'P 1'
#
loop_
_entity.id
_entity.type
_entity.pdbx_description
1 polymer ?
#
loop_
_entity_poly.entity_id
_entity_poly.type
_entity_poly.pdbx_seq_one_letter_code
_entity_poly.pdbx_strand_id
1 'polypeptide(L)'
;GEIKGAWSLADHERPACIENVWKEKIRSRYSPSAIKKLEKEIGKRNAKKHVPNLHEKYSYHVPYFSKASVLVRQFKKIEGLELIKNIK
;
A
#
# COMPACT_ATOMS: atom_id res chain seq x y z
N GLY A 1 -20.99 -5.12 6.91
CA GLY A 1 -20.47 -4.82 5.57
C GLY A 1 -19.18 -5.58 5.39
N GLU A 2 -19.10 -6.46 4.39
CA GLU A 2 -17.86 -7.15 4.06
C GLU A 2 -16.98 -6.23 3.21
N ILE A 3 -15.80 -5.90 3.72
CA ILE A 3 -14.77 -5.27 2.89
C ILE A 3 -14.17 -6.40 2.05
N LYS A 4 -14.66 -6.54 0.82
CA LYS A 4 -14.04 -7.43 -0.17
C LYS A 4 -12.62 -6.89 -0.43
N GLY A 5 -11.60 -7.65 -0.01
CA GLY A 5 -10.19 -7.26 -0.14
C GLY A 5 -9.76 -6.92 -1.58
N ALA A 6 -10.60 -7.24 -2.57
CA ALA A 6 -10.46 -6.89 -3.98
C ALA A 6 -10.18 -5.39 -4.23
N TRP A 7 -10.79 -4.47 -3.47
CA TRP A 7 -10.54 -3.02 -3.65
C TRP A 7 -9.14 -2.57 -3.22
N SER A 8 -8.41 -3.42 -2.50
CA SER A 8 -7.04 -3.11 -2.07
C SER A 8 -6.04 -3.21 -3.22
N LEU A 9 -6.36 -3.98 -4.26
CA LEU A 9 -5.53 -4.22 -5.44
C LEU A 9 -6.04 -3.38 -6.63
N ALA A 10 -5.13 -2.96 -7.51
CA ALA A 10 -5.45 -2.06 -8.62
C ALA A 10 -6.27 -2.72 -9.76
N ASP A 11 -6.28 -4.06 -9.83
CA ASP A 11 -6.79 -4.85 -10.98
C ASP A 11 -8.30 -5.15 -10.94
N HIS A 12 -9.07 -4.55 -10.03
CA HIS A 12 -10.49 -4.85 -9.85
C HIS A 12 -11.36 -3.59 -9.95
N GLU A 13 -12.68 -3.78 -10.08
CA GLU A 13 -13.77 -2.78 -10.04
C GLU A 13 -13.66 -1.86 -8.81
N ARG A 14 -12.71 -0.94 -8.85
CA ARG A 14 -12.33 -0.07 -7.75
C ARG A 14 -12.86 1.32 -8.03
N PRO A 15 -13.64 1.91 -7.11
CA PRO A 15 -14.06 3.30 -7.27
C PRO A 15 -12.86 4.23 -7.49
N ALA A 16 -12.98 5.17 -8.42
CA ALA A 16 -11.90 6.11 -8.75
C ALA A 16 -11.44 6.96 -7.54
N CYS A 17 -12.28 7.09 -6.51
CA CYS A 17 -11.94 7.86 -5.31
C CYS A 17 -10.97 7.15 -4.36
N ILE A 18 -10.69 5.84 -4.52
CA ILE A 18 -9.93 5.06 -3.52
C ILE A 18 -8.51 5.59 -3.31
N GLU A 19 -7.82 6.09 -4.33
CA GLU A 19 -6.49 6.69 -4.18
C GLU A 19 -6.50 7.94 -3.30
N ASN A 20 -7.62 8.66 -3.33
CA ASN A 20 -7.81 9.88 -2.56
C ASN A 20 -8.25 9.58 -1.13
N VAL A 21 -9.07 8.54 -0.90
CA VAL A 21 -9.67 8.28 0.42
C VAL A 21 -9.01 7.17 1.22
N TRP A 22 -8.31 6.23 0.58
CA TRP A 22 -7.63 5.12 1.25
C TRP A 22 -6.13 5.33 1.28
N LYS A 23 -5.48 4.80 2.31
CA LYS A 23 -4.04 4.92 2.47
C LYS A 23 -3.32 3.92 1.57
N GLU A 24 -2.40 4.40 0.72
CA GLU A 24 -1.46 3.54 0.04
C GLU A 24 -0.46 2.90 1.02
N LYS A 25 -0.24 1.60 0.87
CA LYS A 25 0.79 0.84 1.57
C LYS A 25 1.67 0.15 0.55
N ILE A 26 2.98 0.29 0.74
CA ILE A 26 3.99 -0.41 -0.05
C ILE A 26 4.59 -1.51 0.82
N ARG A 27 4.67 -2.72 0.29
CA ARG A 27 5.29 -3.86 0.97
C ARG A 27 6.24 -4.58 0.04
N SER A 28 7.40 -4.97 0.57
CA SER A 28 8.33 -5.83 -0.15
C SER A 28 7.74 -7.24 -0.30
N ARG A 29 7.96 -7.87 -1.46
CA ARG A 29 7.55 -9.25 -1.72
C ARG A 29 8.19 -10.23 -0.73
N TYR A 30 9.46 -10.00 -0.41
CA TYR A 30 10.21 -10.75 0.59
C TYR A 30 10.63 -9.84 1.75
N SER A 31 10.75 -10.42 2.94
CA SER A 31 11.22 -9.66 4.11
C SER A 31 12.70 -9.26 3.94
N PRO A 32 13.12 -8.12 4.51
CA PRO A 32 14.53 -7.70 4.46
C PRO A 32 15.50 -8.75 5.03
N SER A 33 15.08 -9.52 6.03
CA SER A 33 15.89 -10.61 6.61
C SER A 33 16.05 -11.78 5.64
N ALA A 34 14.98 -12.18 4.94
CA ALA A 34 15.04 -13.24 3.95
C ALA A 34 15.93 -12.86 2.77
N ILE A 35 15.79 -11.62 2.27
CA ILE A 35 16.65 -11.08 1.21
C ILE A 35 18.12 -11.13 1.64
N LYS A 36 18.46 -10.62 2.83
CA LYS A 36 19.84 -10.63 3.35
C LYS A 36 20.39 -12.03 3.52
N LYS A 37 19.59 -12.97 4.01
CA LYS A 37 20.00 -14.37 4.19
C LYS A 37 20.33 -15.01 2.83
N LEU A 38 19.45 -14.85 1.84
CA LEU A 38 19.66 -15.37 0.50
C LEU A 38 20.89 -14.74 -0.16
N GLU A 39 21.03 -13.41 -0.10
CA GLU A 39 22.21 -12.72 -0.64
C GLU A 39 23.51 -13.15 0.03
N LYS A 40 23.48 -13.54 1.31
CA LYS A 40 24.64 -14.07 2.04
C LYS A 40 25.00 -15.49 1.59
N GLU A 41 24.02 -16.34 1.34
CA GLU A 41 24.23 -17.75 1.00
C GLU A 41 24.71 -17.95 -0.44
N ILE A 42 24.11 -17.24 -1.42
CA ILE A 42 24.41 -17.44 -2.85
C ILE A 42 25.08 -16.25 -3.52
N GLY A 43 25.22 -15.12 -2.81
CA GLY A 43 25.75 -13.88 -3.35
C GLY A 43 24.70 -13.06 -4.10
N LYS A 44 24.82 -11.73 -4.05
CA LYS A 44 23.84 -10.78 -4.62
C LYS A 44 23.54 -11.01 -6.10
N ARG A 45 24.58 -11.31 -6.90
CA ARG A 45 24.43 -11.50 -8.36
C ARG A 45 23.64 -12.76 -8.69
N ASN A 46 23.91 -13.87 -7.99
CA ASN A 46 23.17 -15.10 -8.19
C ASN A 46 21.76 -15.01 -7.59
N ALA A 47 21.58 -14.32 -6.46
CA ALA A 47 20.26 -14.09 -5.88
C ALA A 47 19.32 -13.38 -6.87
N LYS A 48 19.80 -12.35 -7.57
CA LYS A 48 19.04 -11.68 -8.63
C LYS A 48 18.81 -12.56 -9.86
N LYS A 49 19.74 -13.46 -10.19
CA LYS A 49 19.60 -14.38 -11.33
C LYS A 49 18.54 -15.45 -11.06
N HIS A 50 18.55 -16.04 -9.86
CA HIS A 50 17.64 -17.12 -9.49
C HIS A 50 16.28 -16.61 -9.00
N VAL A 51 16.23 -15.43 -8.39
CA VAL A 51 15.00 -14.79 -7.92
C VAL A 51 14.96 -13.35 -8.47
N PRO A 52 14.53 -13.17 -9.74
CA PRO A 52 14.51 -11.85 -10.37
C PRO A 52 13.67 -10.81 -9.62
N ASN A 53 12.62 -11.25 -8.93
CA ASN A 53 11.72 -10.41 -8.15
C ASN A 53 12.09 -10.28 -6.67
N LEU A 54 13.33 -10.59 -6.28
CA LEU A 54 13.77 -10.60 -4.88
C LEU A 54 13.57 -9.25 -4.18
N HIS A 55 13.72 -8.15 -4.91
CA HIS A 55 13.55 -6.78 -4.39
C HIS A 55 12.24 -6.12 -4.84
N GLU A 56 11.37 -6.88 -5.50
CA GLU A 56 10.07 -6.38 -5.94
C GLU A 56 9.24 -5.92 -4.74
N LYS A 57 8.54 -4.81 -4.92
CA LYS A 57 7.57 -4.28 -3.96
C LYS A 57 6.23 -4.20 -4.66
N TYR A 58 5.18 -4.45 -3.89
CA TYR A 58 3.81 -4.24 -4.33
C TYR A 58 3.18 -3.13 -3.49
N SER A 59 2.36 -2.30 -4.14
CA SER A 59 1.50 -1.33 -3.48
C SER A 59 0.08 -1.85 -3.40
N TYR A 60 -0.64 -1.44 -2.36
CA TYR A 60 -2.05 -1.73 -2.17
C TYR A 60 -2.67 -0.63 -1.30
N HIS A 61 -3.97 -0.40 -1.45
CA HIS A 61 -4.69 0.59 -0.67
C HIS A 61 -5.39 -0.06 0.52
N VAL A 62 -5.46 0.64 1.66
CA VAL A 62 -6.21 0.17 2.83
C VAL A 62 -7.19 1.22 3.36
N PRO A 63 -8.37 0.82 3.86
CA PRO A 63 -9.42 1.73 4.32
C PRO A 63 -9.15 2.37 5.68
N TYR A 64 -7.97 2.15 6.27
CA TYR A 64 -7.66 2.60 7.62
C TYR A 64 -6.33 3.32 7.72
N PHE A 65 -6.26 4.21 8.70
CA PHE A 65 -5.10 5.04 8.99
C PHE A 65 -4.56 4.71 10.37
N SER A 66 -3.26 4.46 10.46
CA SER A 66 -2.61 4.17 11.75
C SER A 66 -2.53 5.40 12.68
N LYS A 67 -2.72 6.61 12.14
CA LYS A 67 -2.63 7.88 12.86
C LYS A 67 -3.60 8.88 12.25
N ALA A 68 -4.30 9.64 13.11
CA ALA A 68 -5.24 10.68 12.68
C ALA A 68 -4.57 11.76 11.82
N SER A 69 -3.32 12.13 12.13
CA SER A 69 -2.58 13.12 11.35
C SER A 69 -2.32 12.72 9.90
N VAL A 70 -2.22 11.41 9.61
CA VAL A 70 -2.06 10.90 8.24
C VAL A 70 -3.38 11.02 7.47
N LEU A 71 -4.49 10.67 8.12
CA LEU A 71 -5.83 10.84 7.55
C LEU A 71 -6.09 12.30 7.19
N VAL A 72 -5.89 13.21 8.15
CA VAL A 72 -6.15 14.65 7.94
C VAL A 72 -5.32 15.20 6.78
N ARG A 73 -4.03 14.84 6.67
CA ARG A 73 -3.17 15.30 5.57
C ARG A 73 -3.61 14.76 4.22
N GLN A 74 -4.09 13.52 4.15
CA GLN A 74 -4.58 12.94 2.91
C GLN A 74 -5.86 13.63 2.45
N PHE A 75 -6.82 13.79 3.35
CA PHE A 75 -8.12 14.41 3.04
C PHE A 75 -7.98 15.90 2.70
N LYS A 76 -7.03 16.62 3.31
CA LYS A 76 -6.71 18.01 2.96
C LYS A 76 -6.22 18.21 1.52
N LYS A 77 -5.75 17.15 0.85
CA LYS A 77 -5.32 17.24 -0.56
C LYS A 77 -6.49 17.11 -1.54
N ILE A 78 -7.66 16.67 -1.06
CA ILE A 78 -8.84 16.49 -1.89
C ILE A 78 -9.48 17.86 -2.07
N GLU A 79 -9.46 18.35 -3.30
CA GLU A 79 -10.14 19.59 -3.66
C GLU A 79 -11.66 19.42 -3.50
N GLY A 80 -12.34 20.43 -2.97
CA GLY A 80 -13.78 20.39 -2.72
C GLY A 80 -14.21 19.57 -1.49
N LEU A 81 -13.28 19.10 -0.66
CA LEU A 81 -13.62 18.43 0.59
C LEU A 81 -13.85 19.45 1.72
N GLU A 82 -15.09 19.52 2.19
CA GLU A 82 -15.48 20.41 3.29
C GLU A 82 -15.85 19.63 4.55
N LEU A 83 -15.49 20.18 5.72
CA LEU A 83 -15.94 19.65 6.99
C LEU A 83 -17.33 20.20 7.32
N ILE A 84 -18.35 19.36 7.16
CA ILE A 84 -19.72 19.69 7.56
C ILE A 84 -19.84 19.51 9.07
N LYS A 85 -20.01 20.61 9.81
CA LYS A 85 -20.09 20.60 11.28
C LYS A 85 -21.43 20.10 11.82
N ASN A 86 -22.46 20.06 10.99
CA ASN A 86 -23.83 19.69 11.36
C ASN A 86 -24.36 18.62 10.39
N ILE A 87 -24.16 17.35 10.72
CA ILE A 87 -24.97 16.27 10.16
C ILE A 87 -26.11 16.08 11.15
N LYS A 88 -27.28 16.64 10.83
CA LYS A 88 -28.53 16.37 11.55
C LYS A 88 -29.04 14.98 11.18
#